data_AF-A0A6J3ACI8-F1
#
_entry.id   AF-A0A6J3ACI8-F1
#
_cell.length_a   1.000
_cell.length_b   1.000
_cell.length_c   1.000
_cell.angle_alpha   90.00
_cell.angle_beta   90.00
_cell.angle_gamma   90.00
#
_symmetry.space_group_name_H-M   'P 1'
#
loop_
_entity.id
_entity.type
_entity.pdbx_description
1 polymer ?
#
loop_
_entity_poly.entity_id
_entity_poly.type
_entity_poly.pdbx_seq_one_letter_code
_entity_poly.pdbx_strand_id
1 'polypeptide(L)'
;MENCRAFQGEKQPTPKQNSDGTYTLESLQLVNASVQGSERVLTCKVQHEAQPPTRASLILSAAAHSTDNPLGSPGPATPALIFVAFLLGFKVLLVIGFVVTYICRWQNL
;
A
#
# COMPACT_ATOMS: atom_id res chain seq x y z
N MET A 1 17.44 24.01 13.54
CA MET A 1 16.24 24.85 13.39
C MET A 1 15.41 24.24 12.28
N GLU A 2 14.43 23.41 12.62
CA GLU A 2 13.55 22.78 11.63
C GLU A 2 12.69 23.86 10.98
N ASN A 3 12.68 23.92 9.65
CA ASN A 3 11.98 24.94 8.87
C ASN A 3 10.48 24.62 8.86
N CYS A 4 9.79 24.90 9.96
CA CYS A 4 8.34 24.72 10.09
C CYS A 4 7.61 25.81 9.30
N ARG A 5 7.47 25.63 7.98
CA ARG A 5 6.59 26.48 7.18
C ARG A 5 5.15 26.12 7.49
N ALA A 6 4.42 27.06 8.09
CA ALA A 6 2.97 26.94 8.22
C ALA A 6 2.33 26.92 6.84
N PHE A 7 1.32 26.07 6.65
CA PHE A 7 0.51 26.12 5.46
C PHE A 7 -0.27 27.43 5.45
N GLN A 8 -0.10 28.22 4.40
CA GLN A 8 -0.97 29.37 4.15
C GLN A 8 -2.27 28.83 3.55
N GLY A 9 -3.24 28.53 4.40
CA GLY A 9 -4.59 28.22 3.96
C GLY A 9 -5.28 29.45 3.39
N GLU A 10 -6.18 29.27 2.42
CA GLU A 10 -6.88 30.38 1.75
C GLU A 10 -7.88 31.11 2.66
N LYS A 11 -8.33 30.49 3.77
CA LYS A 11 -9.25 31.10 4.74
C LYS A 11 -9.05 30.51 6.13
N GLN A 12 -9.04 31.37 7.16
CA GLN A 12 -9.04 30.92 8.55
C GLN A 12 -10.34 30.14 8.82
N PRO A 13 -10.25 28.89 9.32
CA PRO A 13 -11.44 28.09 9.55
C PRO A 13 -12.27 28.70 10.70
N THR A 14 -13.59 28.52 10.63
CA THR A 14 -14.53 29.01 11.64
C THR A 14 -14.98 27.85 12.53
N PRO A 15 -14.93 27.98 13.88
CA PRO A 15 -15.42 26.94 14.77
C PRO A 15 -16.94 26.73 14.61
N LYS A 16 -17.37 25.47 14.64
CA LYS A 16 -18.78 25.06 14.61
C LYS A 16 -19.17 24.49 15.97
N GLN A 17 -20.31 24.92 16.51
CA GLN A 17 -20.85 24.34 17.73
C GLN A 17 -21.54 22.99 17.44
N ASN A 18 -21.26 22.01 18.28
CA ASN A 18 -21.83 20.68 18.24
C ASN A 18 -23.10 20.61 19.10
N SER A 19 -23.91 19.57 18.91
CA SER A 19 -25.15 19.36 19.68
C SER A 19 -24.91 19.14 21.18
N ASP A 20 -23.72 18.74 21.58
CA ASP A 20 -23.29 18.55 22.96
C ASP A 20 -22.78 19.85 23.61
N GLY A 21 -22.78 20.98 22.89
CA GLY A 21 -22.30 22.27 23.35
C GLY A 21 -20.80 22.50 23.18
N THR A 22 -20.04 21.51 22.71
CA THR A 22 -18.61 21.67 22.38
C THR A 22 -18.42 22.36 21.02
N TYR A 23 -17.17 22.74 20.69
CA TYR A 23 -16.84 23.36 19.41
C TYR A 23 -15.83 22.50 18.63
N THR A 24 -16.05 22.37 17.33
CA THR A 24 -15.15 21.70 16.39
C THR A 24 -14.63 22.69 15.36
N LEU A 25 -13.32 22.64 15.09
CA LEU A 25 -12.66 23.44 14.06
C LEU A 25 -11.97 22.51 13.07
N GLU A 26 -12.39 22.55 11.81
CA GLU A 26 -11.79 21.75 10.74
C GLU A 26 -10.86 22.59 9.86
N SER A 27 -9.63 22.14 9.69
CA SER A 27 -8.64 22.77 8.82
C SER A 27 -8.20 21.78 7.75
N LEU A 28 -8.67 21.97 6.52
CA LEU A 28 -8.35 21.11 5.39
C LEU A 28 -7.20 21.74 4.59
N GLN A 29 -6.14 20.96 4.37
CA GLN A 29 -5.01 21.37 3.55
C GLN A 29 -4.67 20.27 2.54
N LEU A 30 -4.75 20.61 1.26
CA LEU A 30 -4.25 19.77 0.18
C LEU A 30 -2.73 19.89 0.11
N VAL A 31 -2.07 18.74 0.08
CA VAL A 31 -0.61 18.66 -0.05
C VAL A 31 -0.24 17.68 -1.14
N ASN A 32 0.83 18.00 -1.86
CA ASN A 32 1.35 17.09 -2.86
C ASN A 32 2.16 15.98 -2.18
N ALA A 33 1.61 14.76 -2.18
CA ALA A 33 2.25 13.55 -1.66
C ALA A 33 3.25 12.92 -2.65
N SER A 34 3.23 13.33 -3.93
CA SER A 34 4.03 12.72 -5.00
C SER A 34 5.43 13.30 -5.16
N VAL A 35 5.87 14.19 -4.25
CA VAL A 35 7.23 14.76 -4.38
C VAL A 35 8.24 13.69 -4.04
N GLN A 36 8.84 13.14 -5.09
CA GLN A 36 9.81 12.05 -5.05
C GLN A 36 10.97 12.38 -4.09
N GLY A 37 11.22 11.48 -3.14
CA GLY A 37 12.51 11.39 -2.44
C GLY A 37 12.59 11.87 -0.99
N SER A 38 11.51 12.31 -0.33
CA SER A 38 11.56 12.54 1.12
C SER A 38 10.24 12.22 1.80
N GLU A 39 10.31 11.44 2.88
CA GLU A 39 9.25 11.32 3.86
C GLU A 39 8.94 12.71 4.41
N ARG A 40 7.67 13.13 4.33
CA ARG A 40 7.25 14.46 4.81
C ARG A 40 6.44 14.29 6.08
N VAL A 41 6.86 14.97 7.14
CA VAL A 41 6.08 15.04 8.37
C VAL A 41 5.16 16.24 8.32
N LEU A 42 3.86 16.00 8.29
CA LEU A 42 2.84 17.01 8.55
C LEU A 42 2.58 17.08 10.04
N THR A 43 2.43 18.29 10.59
CA THR A 43 2.06 18.46 12.00
C THR A 43 0.89 19.41 12.10
N CYS A 44 -0.23 18.92 12.65
CA CYS A 44 -1.31 19.75 13.12
C CYS A 44 -0.95 20.27 14.51
N LYS A 45 -0.78 21.59 14.64
CA LYS A 45 -0.51 22.25 15.92
C LYS A 45 -1.71 23.10 16.29
N VAL A 46 -2.28 22.85 17.47
CA VAL A 46 -3.45 23.56 17.99
C VAL A 46 -3.05 24.34 19.22
N GLN A 47 -3.35 25.63 19.22
CA GLN A 47 -3.19 26.53 20.36
C GLN A 47 -4.60 26.97 20.78
N HIS A 48 -5.02 26.62 21.99
CA HIS A 48 -6.31 27.02 22.54
C HIS A 48 -6.08 27.88 23.78
N GLU A 49 -6.46 29.16 23.71
CA GLU A 49 -6.28 30.13 24.78
C GLU A 49 -4.85 30.13 25.35
N ALA A 50 -4.72 30.12 26.68
CA ALA A 50 -3.44 30.12 27.41
C ALA A 50 -2.85 28.71 27.61
N GLN A 51 -3.43 27.65 27.04
CA GLN A 51 -2.91 26.30 27.22
C GLN A 51 -1.64 26.06 26.40
N PRO A 52 -0.75 25.13 26.80
CA PRO A 52 0.36 24.72 25.95
C PRO A 52 -0.13 24.17 24.59
N PRO A 53 0.55 24.47 23.48
CA PRO A 53 0.10 24.01 22.18
C PRO A 53 0.18 22.49 22.05
N THR A 54 -0.93 21.87 21.64
CA THR A 54 -1.03 20.44 21.37
C THR A 54 -0.63 20.15 19.93
N ARG A 55 -0.02 18.99 19.67
CA ARG A 55 0.49 18.60 18.36
C ARG A 55 0.10 17.17 18.02
N ALA A 56 -0.27 16.96 16.77
CA ALA A 56 -0.43 15.64 16.18
C ALA A 56 0.32 15.62 14.84
N SER A 57 1.12 14.58 14.60
CA SER A 57 1.95 14.48 13.40
C SER A 57 1.54 13.29 12.55
N LEU A 58 1.57 13.46 11.24
CA LEU A 58 1.29 12.44 10.25
C LEU A 58 2.47 12.36 9.28
N ILE A 59 2.92 11.14 9.01
CA ILE A 59 3.97 10.86 8.04
C ILE A 59 3.32 10.64 6.67
N LEU A 60 3.70 11.46 5.70
CA LEU A 60 3.40 11.24 4.29
C LEU A 60 4.62 10.62 3.63
N SER A 61 4.56 9.32 3.46
CA SER A 61 5.43 8.61 2.53
C SER A 61 4.84 8.79 1.14
N ALA A 62 5.63 9.33 0.20
CA ALA A 62 5.36 9.01 -1.19
C ALA A 62 5.29 7.49 -1.25
N ALA A 63 4.21 6.92 -1.78
CA ALA A 63 4.29 5.54 -2.21
C ALA A 63 5.53 5.52 -3.11
N ALA A 64 6.63 4.95 -2.61
CA ALA A 64 7.56 4.32 -3.51
C ALA A 64 6.62 3.54 -4.40
N HIS A 65 6.75 3.69 -5.71
CA HIS A 65 6.40 2.58 -6.54
C HIS A 65 7.06 1.41 -5.82
N SER A 66 6.25 0.60 -5.12
CA SER A 66 6.43 -0.81 -5.15
C SER A 66 6.44 -1.04 -6.65
N THR A 67 7.64 -0.92 -7.23
CA THR A 67 8.10 -1.96 -8.11
C THR A 67 7.67 -3.19 -7.33
N ASP A 68 6.52 -3.72 -7.71
CA ASP A 68 6.37 -5.15 -7.80
C ASP A 68 7.62 -5.60 -8.52
N ASN A 69 8.71 -5.71 -7.75
CA ASN A 69 9.87 -6.46 -8.12
C ASN A 69 9.24 -7.84 -8.22
N PRO A 70 9.10 -8.45 -9.40
CA PRO A 70 8.54 -9.79 -9.52
C PRO A 70 9.52 -10.84 -8.95
N LEU A 71 10.44 -10.42 -8.08
CA LEU A 71 11.65 -11.12 -7.72
C LEU A 71 12.18 -10.54 -6.41
N GLY A 72 11.63 -10.93 -5.27
CA GLY A 72 12.24 -10.51 -4.00
C GLY A 72 11.44 -10.66 -2.71
N SER A 73 10.66 -11.73 -2.53
CA SER A 73 10.50 -12.41 -1.22
C SER A 73 9.56 -13.60 -1.36
N PRO A 74 9.96 -14.84 -1.01
CA PRO A 74 9.06 -15.97 -0.99
C PRO A 74 8.20 -15.91 0.29
N GLY A 75 7.17 -15.07 0.28
CA GLY A 75 5.99 -15.29 1.12
C GLY A 75 5.29 -16.60 0.73
N PRO A 76 4.36 -17.13 1.54
CA PRO A 76 3.86 -18.53 1.47
C PRO A 76 3.10 -18.94 0.19
N ALA A 77 3.15 -18.13 -0.88
CA ALA A 77 2.63 -18.44 -2.20
C ALA A 77 3.61 -19.24 -3.09
N THR A 78 4.90 -19.28 -2.76
CA THR A 78 5.89 -20.14 -3.45
C THR A 78 5.49 -21.62 -3.50
N PRO A 79 5.05 -22.27 -2.41
CA PRO A 79 4.62 -23.68 -2.48
C PRO A 79 3.43 -23.86 -3.42
N ALA A 80 2.44 -22.97 -3.40
CA ALA A 80 1.25 -23.09 -4.26
C ALA A 80 1.61 -23.04 -5.76
N LEU A 81 2.49 -22.13 -6.17
CA LEU A 81 2.96 -22.06 -7.56
C LEU A 81 3.76 -23.28 -7.98
N ILE A 82 4.62 -23.80 -7.09
CA ILE A 82 5.37 -25.04 -7.32
C ILE A 82 4.42 -26.23 -7.47
N PHE A 83 3.40 -26.33 -6.62
CA PHE A 83 2.38 -27.37 -6.72
C PHE A 83 1.61 -27.28 -8.05
N VAL A 84 1.20 -26.08 -8.48
CA VAL A 84 0.51 -25.88 -9.76
C VAL A 84 1.43 -26.26 -10.94
N ALA A 85 2.68 -25.81 -10.93
CA ALA A 85 3.66 -26.15 -11.96
C ALA A 85 3.93 -27.67 -12.04
N PHE A 86 4.06 -28.32 -10.88
CA PHE A 86 4.25 -29.76 -10.79
C PHE A 86 3.05 -30.55 -11.31
N LEU A 87 1.82 -30.16 -10.94
CA LEU A 87 0.60 -30.81 -11.41
C LEU A 87 0.42 -30.67 -12.92
N LEU A 88 0.72 -29.50 -13.48
CA LEU A 88 0.67 -29.26 -14.92
C LEU A 88 1.72 -30.09 -15.66
N GLY A 89 2.96 -30.11 -15.17
CA GLY A 89 4.04 -30.92 -15.76
C GLY A 89 3.74 -32.42 -15.72
N PHE A 90 3.28 -32.91 -14.58
CA PHE A 90 2.91 -34.33 -14.41
C PHE A 90 1.75 -34.74 -15.32
N LYS A 91 0.72 -33.89 -15.46
CA LYS A 91 -0.41 -34.14 -16.38
C LYS A 91 0.06 -34.31 -17.82
N VAL A 92 0.97 -33.45 -18.30
CA VAL A 92 1.51 -33.54 -19.66
C VAL A 92 2.33 -34.82 -19.83
N LEU A 93 3.18 -35.15 -18.84
CA LEU A 93 3.99 -36.37 -18.87
C LEU A 93 3.13 -37.63 -18.96
N LEU A 94 2.02 -37.69 -18.21
CA LEU A 94 1.08 -38.81 -18.28
C LEU A 94 0.42 -38.93 -19.65
N VAL A 95 -0.01 -37.82 -20.25
CA VAL A 95 -0.61 -37.82 -21.59
C VAL A 95 0.39 -38.33 -22.62
N ILE A 96 1.63 -37.85 -22.60
CA ILE A 96 2.69 -38.32 -23.51
C ILE A 96 2.96 -39.81 -23.29
N GLY A 97 3.12 -40.25 -22.04
CA GLY A 97 3.35 -41.66 -21.71
C GLY A 97 2.22 -42.57 -22.19
N PHE A 98 0.96 -42.13 -22.01
CA PHE A 98 -0.21 -42.86 -22.49
C PHE A 98 -0.24 -42.93 -24.03
N VAL A 99 0.03 -41.82 -24.72
CA VAL A 99 0.08 -41.78 -26.19
C VAL A 99 1.17 -42.69 -26.73
N VAL A 100 2.39 -42.64 -26.17
CA VAL A 100 3.49 -43.52 -26.57
C VAL A 100 3.12 -44.97 -26.31
N THR A 101 2.62 -45.30 -25.12
CA THR A 101 2.19 -46.67 -24.79
C THR A 101 1.07 -47.15 -25.71
N TYR A 102 0.11 -46.28 -26.03
CA TYR A 102 -1.00 -46.57 -26.93
C TYR A 102 -0.49 -46.87 -28.34
N ILE A 103 0.40 -46.04 -28.89
CA ILE A 103 1.00 -46.24 -30.22
C ILE A 103 1.87 -47.51 -30.23
N CYS A 104 2.72 -47.71 -29.22
CA CYS A 104 3.54 -48.91 -29.12
C CYS A 104 2.68 -50.18 -29.05
N ARG A 105 1.56 -50.15 -28.31
CA ARG A 105 0.63 -51.28 -28.26
C ARG A 105 -0.12 -51.48 -29.58
N TRP A 106 -0.48 -50.39 -30.25
CA TRP A 106 -1.13 -50.45 -31.57
C TRP A 106 -0.19 -51.02 -32.65
N GLN A 107 1.08 -50.66 -32.63
CA GLN A 107 2.09 -51.16 -33.58
C GLN A 107 2.47 -52.62 -33.34
N ASN A 108 2.19 -53.16 -32.15
CA ASN A 108 2.51 -54.53 -31.75
C ASN A 108 1.29 -55.47 -31.82
N LEU A 109 0.14 -54.99 -32.32
CA LEU A 109 -1.05 -55.75 -32.68
C LEU A 109 -1.11 -55.92 -34.20
#